data_AF-A0A2J6R4P5-F1
#
_entry.id   AF-A0A2J6R4P5-F1
#
_cell.length_a   1.000
_cell.length_b   1.000
_cell.length_c   1.000
_cell.angle_alpha   90.00
_cell.angle_beta   90.00
_cell.angle_gamma   90.00
#
_symmetry.space_group_name_H-M   'P 1'
#
loop_
_entity.id
_entity.type
_entity.pdbx_description
1 polymer ?
#
loop_
_entity_poly.entity_id
_entity_poly.type
_entity_poly.pdbx_seq_one_letter_code
_entity_poly.pdbx_strand_id
1 'polypeptide(L)'
;MSPSVWQRLTGRTPKPKAVAAPTEEEQAKDKEAVQKAISEAVSAALTGDDFTKAVAGHLATQLQPSLKAALDISTVETKLLDSNADLSKRIDESNTKLSDLSTTLDTNDTTTSGKISAIEAAVAHITESLVELGYTVKALQETVASPDTTLLTSHGEKLDTISTGLKTLQEEGPAPVSLALSSTATKLDTITAELAAIKATSESAAALKSELVSLKSELETAQGTGFSGIDTKIDNVLAAIEAQNSTLAEIKAADVGSEVLAGVKASNDSHTAHAAALAELKAANISPEILEGVKASNEAHATHTKTLSEIQATVSTPAPAAEPVDLSPISAKLDEHTAHLAELKSLASAPAPVPAPVDFSPLSAKLDEHAAQLTDIKSAVTAPAPVPAPVDLTPLSAKLDEHTAHLTEIKSAVSTPAPVPEPVDLSPLSSKLDEHTAHLTEIKSAVSTPAPVPEKVDLSTLETSVKEIHTTLEAQTTTLSEIKDKPTDNTAELKLLSTLEALQTASEKGDNDILTSVQEVKALIEKDEKDQSAEILVEVREVKALVSKIEIGGVNGAAGEEVGENDKGVEVKKVEGNGVKVEEAEVVPEA
;
A
#
# COMPACT_ATOMS: atom_id res chain seq x y z
N MET A 1 -77.79 2.07 -102.06
CA MET A 1 -77.16 3.38 -101.82
C MET A 1 -77.11 3.59 -100.32
N SER A 2 -75.92 3.52 -99.74
CA SER A 2 -75.69 3.62 -98.29
C SER A 2 -75.86 5.08 -97.80
N PRO A 3 -76.53 5.32 -96.66
CA PRO A 3 -76.33 6.55 -95.89
C PRO A 3 -75.14 6.39 -94.93
N SER A 4 -74.38 7.47 -94.78
CA SER A 4 -73.11 7.53 -94.05
C SER A 4 -73.28 7.54 -92.52
N VAL A 5 -72.24 7.05 -91.85
CA VAL A 5 -72.11 6.90 -90.38
C VAL A 5 -72.28 8.22 -89.59
N TRP A 6 -72.19 9.38 -90.26
CA TRP A 6 -72.40 10.69 -89.65
C TRP A 6 -73.87 11.04 -89.35
N GLN A 7 -74.85 10.34 -89.92
CA GLN A 7 -76.27 10.54 -89.60
C GLN A 7 -76.79 9.71 -88.42
N ARG A 8 -75.95 8.86 -87.80
CA ARG A 8 -76.32 8.11 -86.57
C ARG A 8 -75.90 8.80 -85.26
N LEU A 9 -75.14 9.90 -85.32
CA LEU A 9 -74.65 10.59 -84.11
C LEU A 9 -75.38 11.90 -83.77
N THR A 10 -76.42 12.31 -84.53
CA THR A 10 -77.13 13.59 -84.32
C THR A 10 -78.62 13.42 -83.98
N GLY A 11 -79.01 12.27 -83.41
CA GLY A 11 -80.37 12.00 -82.97
C GLY A 11 -80.54 12.07 -81.45
N ARG A 12 -81.41 12.98 -80.99
CA ARG A 12 -81.97 13.14 -79.63
C ARG A 12 -81.12 13.89 -78.60
N THR A 13 -81.23 15.22 -78.63
CA THR A 13 -81.20 16.05 -77.43
C THR A 13 -82.55 15.94 -76.69
N PRO A 14 -82.58 15.55 -75.40
CA PRO A 14 -83.70 15.91 -74.54
C PRO A 14 -83.51 17.38 -74.12
N LYS A 15 -84.58 18.16 -74.29
CA LYS A 15 -84.77 19.54 -73.83
C LYS A 15 -84.24 19.68 -72.39
N PRO A 16 -83.33 20.62 -72.06
CA PRO A 16 -82.93 20.83 -70.68
C PRO A 16 -84.14 21.33 -69.91
N LYS A 17 -84.60 20.52 -68.96
CA LYS A 17 -85.51 20.97 -67.91
C LYS A 17 -84.70 22.00 -67.13
N ALA A 18 -85.16 23.25 -67.08
CA ALA A 18 -84.57 24.27 -66.22
C ALA A 18 -84.57 23.74 -64.79
N VAL A 19 -83.41 23.27 -64.33
CA VAL A 19 -83.16 23.00 -62.92
C VAL A 19 -83.08 24.37 -62.29
N ALA A 20 -83.96 24.62 -61.31
CA ALA A 20 -83.90 25.82 -60.50
C ALA A 20 -82.47 26.01 -59.99
N ALA A 21 -82.02 27.26 -59.84
CA ALA A 21 -80.74 27.53 -59.19
C ALA A 21 -80.70 26.73 -57.87
N PRO A 22 -79.65 25.92 -57.63
CA PRO A 22 -79.57 25.12 -56.40
C PRO A 22 -79.66 26.09 -55.24
N THR A 23 -80.61 25.84 -54.34
CA THR A 23 -80.76 26.65 -53.12
C THR A 23 -79.44 26.64 -52.36
N GLU A 24 -79.11 27.73 -51.64
CA GLU A 24 -77.85 27.86 -50.89
C GLU A 24 -77.56 26.63 -49.99
N GLU A 25 -78.61 25.96 -49.54
CA GLU A 25 -78.56 24.72 -48.76
C GLU A 25 -78.02 23.49 -49.53
N GLU A 26 -78.30 23.37 -50.84
CA GLU A 26 -77.74 22.30 -51.69
C GLU A 26 -76.25 22.57 -52.02
N GLN A 27 -75.87 23.83 -52.27
CA GLN A 27 -74.48 24.18 -52.51
C GLN A 27 -73.61 24.03 -51.24
N ALA A 28 -74.15 24.37 -50.07
CA ALA A 28 -73.46 24.15 -48.79
C ALA A 28 -73.23 22.65 -48.53
N LYS A 29 -74.24 21.82 -48.80
CA LYS A 29 -74.17 20.37 -48.62
C LYS A 29 -73.19 19.69 -49.59
N ASP A 30 -73.14 20.14 -50.84
CA ASP A 30 -72.15 19.66 -51.81
C ASP A 30 -70.72 20.07 -51.42
N LYS A 31 -70.53 21.30 -50.92
CA LYS A 31 -69.22 21.76 -50.42
C LYS A 31 -68.77 20.94 -49.20
N GLU A 32 -69.67 20.64 -48.29
CA GLU A 32 -69.41 19.78 -47.13
C GLU A 32 -69.10 18.34 -47.57
N ALA A 33 -69.82 17.80 -48.55
CA ALA A 33 -69.55 16.48 -49.10
C ALA A 33 -68.17 16.40 -49.78
N VAL A 34 -67.76 17.45 -50.51
CA VAL A 34 -66.43 17.52 -51.12
C VAL A 34 -65.34 17.67 -50.06
N GLN A 35 -65.53 18.51 -49.05
CA GLN A 35 -64.57 18.63 -47.95
C GLN A 35 -64.42 17.32 -47.18
N LYS A 36 -65.54 16.64 -46.91
CA LYS A 36 -65.52 15.31 -46.28
C LYS A 36 -64.77 14.30 -47.15
N ALA A 37 -65.04 14.26 -48.45
CA ALA A 37 -64.34 13.36 -49.38
C ALA A 37 -62.84 13.66 -49.47
N ILE A 38 -62.44 14.93 -49.41
CA ILE A 38 -61.03 15.33 -49.37
C ILE A 38 -60.40 14.88 -48.04
N SER A 39 -61.04 15.13 -46.91
CA SER A 39 -60.55 14.69 -45.60
C SER A 39 -60.40 13.17 -45.55
N GLU A 40 -61.38 12.42 -46.07
CA GLU A 40 -61.37 10.96 -46.10
C GLU A 40 -60.29 10.41 -47.04
N ALA A 41 -60.08 11.04 -48.20
CA ALA A 41 -58.99 10.70 -49.12
C ALA A 41 -57.61 11.00 -48.53
N VAL A 42 -57.45 12.12 -47.82
CA VAL A 42 -56.20 12.49 -47.14
C VAL A 42 -55.92 11.54 -45.97
N SER A 43 -56.93 11.23 -45.15
CA SER A 43 -56.80 10.23 -44.09
C SER A 43 -56.43 8.87 -44.65
N ALA A 44 -57.09 8.41 -45.72
CA ALA A 44 -56.76 7.14 -46.37
C ALA A 44 -55.34 7.11 -46.96
N ALA A 45 -54.84 8.22 -47.48
CA ALA A 45 -53.47 8.34 -47.98
C ALA A 45 -52.44 8.34 -46.84
N LEU A 46 -52.72 8.99 -45.72
CA LEU A 46 -51.85 9.01 -44.53
C LEU A 46 -51.84 7.67 -43.78
N THR A 47 -52.93 6.91 -43.84
CA THR A 47 -53.01 5.54 -43.31
C THR A 47 -52.66 4.49 -44.37
N GLY A 48 -52.26 4.92 -45.57
CA GLY A 48 -51.95 4.04 -46.68
C GLY A 48 -50.67 3.25 -46.42
N ASP A 49 -50.69 1.97 -46.79
CA ASP A 49 -49.55 1.07 -46.61
C ASP A 49 -48.31 1.56 -47.38
N ASP A 50 -48.53 2.16 -48.56
CA ASP A 50 -47.48 2.76 -49.38
C ASP A 50 -46.81 3.97 -48.71
N PHE A 51 -47.59 4.85 -48.06
CA PHE A 51 -47.05 5.99 -47.32
C PHE A 51 -46.27 5.51 -46.09
N THR A 52 -46.83 4.57 -45.33
CA THR A 52 -46.17 3.97 -44.16
C THR A 52 -44.86 3.29 -44.55
N LYS A 53 -44.85 2.54 -45.66
CA LYS A 53 -43.65 1.89 -46.20
C LYS A 53 -42.61 2.88 -46.71
N ALA A 54 -43.03 3.99 -47.33
CA ALA A 54 -42.14 5.06 -47.75
C ALA A 54 -41.52 5.79 -46.55
N VAL A 55 -42.32 6.10 -45.52
CA VAL A 55 -41.85 6.72 -44.27
C VAL A 55 -40.91 5.77 -43.54
N ALA A 56 -41.26 4.49 -43.40
CA ALA A 56 -40.41 3.48 -42.77
C ALA A 56 -39.10 3.27 -43.53
N GLY A 57 -39.14 3.21 -44.87
CA GLY A 57 -37.95 3.13 -45.71
C GLY A 57 -37.05 4.36 -45.59
N HIS A 58 -37.63 5.56 -45.57
CA HIS A 58 -36.89 6.80 -45.38
C HIS A 58 -36.25 6.85 -43.98
N LEU A 59 -37.01 6.49 -42.94
CA LEU A 59 -36.52 6.46 -41.56
C LEU A 59 -35.42 5.41 -41.39
N ALA A 60 -35.57 4.22 -41.97
CA ALA A 60 -34.53 3.19 -41.97
C ALA A 60 -33.24 3.68 -42.65
N THR A 61 -33.36 4.37 -43.80
CA THR A 61 -32.21 4.93 -44.52
C THR A 61 -31.51 6.03 -43.71
N GLN A 62 -32.26 6.85 -42.98
CA GLN A 62 -31.72 7.88 -42.09
C GLN A 62 -31.06 7.28 -40.83
N LEU A 63 -31.63 6.21 -40.28
CA LEU A 63 -31.15 5.60 -39.04
C LEU A 63 -29.99 4.61 -39.25
N GLN A 64 -29.87 4.00 -40.43
CA GLN A 64 -28.88 2.96 -40.71
C GLN A 64 -27.41 3.42 -40.49
N PRO A 65 -26.96 4.60 -40.94
CA PRO A 65 -25.58 5.05 -40.73
C PRO A 65 -25.28 5.30 -39.25
N SER A 66 -26.23 5.90 -38.53
CA SER A 66 -26.13 6.16 -37.08
C SER A 66 -26.12 4.86 -36.27
N LEU A 67 -26.95 3.87 -36.62
CA LEU A 67 -26.93 2.56 -35.98
C LEU A 67 -25.64 1.79 -36.29
N LYS A 68 -25.15 1.84 -37.54
CA LYS A 68 -23.88 1.20 -37.92
C LYS A 68 -22.68 1.81 -37.21
N ALA A 69 -22.65 3.14 -37.04
CA ALA A 69 -21.62 3.82 -36.28
C ALA A 69 -21.72 3.55 -34.77
N ALA A 70 -22.95 3.50 -34.23
CA ALA A 70 -23.18 3.19 -32.82
C ALA A 70 -22.88 1.72 -32.46
N LEU A 71 -23.02 0.79 -33.41
CA LEU A 71 -22.70 -0.63 -33.26
C LEU A 71 -21.29 -1.01 -33.75
N ASP A 72 -20.44 -0.05 -34.13
CA ASP A 72 -19.06 -0.35 -34.52
C ASP A 72 -18.18 -0.66 -33.29
N ILE A 73 -18.48 -1.80 -32.68
CA ILE A 73 -17.83 -2.37 -31.49
C ILE A 73 -16.36 -2.74 -31.79
N SER A 74 -16.01 -2.90 -33.07
CA SER A 74 -14.66 -3.25 -33.52
C SER A 74 -13.60 -2.31 -32.94
N THR A 75 -13.86 -1.01 -32.89
CA THR A 75 -12.89 -0.03 -32.35
C THR A 75 -12.69 -0.17 -30.84
N VAL A 76 -13.75 -0.52 -30.11
CA VAL A 76 -13.68 -0.76 -28.66
C VAL A 76 -12.95 -2.07 -28.40
N GLU A 77 -13.28 -3.11 -29.16
CA GLU A 77 -12.64 -4.42 -29.09
C GLU A 77 -11.14 -4.33 -29.38
N THR A 78 -10.72 -3.60 -30.42
CA THR A 78 -9.30 -3.39 -30.71
C THR A 78 -8.59 -2.64 -29.59
N LYS A 79 -9.20 -1.59 -29.03
CA LYS A 79 -8.60 -0.85 -27.90
C LYS A 79 -8.51 -1.69 -26.64
N LEU A 80 -9.49 -2.55 -26.39
CA LEU A 80 -9.48 -3.46 -25.25
C LEU A 80 -8.38 -4.52 -25.40
N LEU A 81 -8.23 -5.08 -26.61
CA LEU A 81 -7.15 -6.01 -26.93
C LEU A 81 -5.77 -5.35 -26.78
N ASP A 82 -5.60 -4.13 -27.30
CA ASP A 82 -4.36 -3.37 -27.17
C ASP A 82 -4.04 -3.05 -25.70
N SER A 83 -5.04 -2.60 -24.93
CA SER A 83 -4.87 -2.32 -23.49
C SER A 83 -4.53 -3.58 -22.70
N ASN A 84 -5.14 -4.73 -23.04
CA ASN A 84 -4.84 -5.98 -22.38
C ASN A 84 -3.43 -6.50 -22.73
N ALA A 85 -2.99 -6.29 -23.97
CA ALA A 85 -1.61 -6.58 -24.38
C ALA A 85 -0.60 -5.70 -23.61
N ASP A 86 -0.89 -4.41 -23.43
CA ASP A 86 -0.03 -3.51 -22.65
C ASP A 86 0.02 -3.87 -21.17
N LEU A 87 -1.14 -4.21 -20.57
CA LEU A 87 -1.19 -4.73 -19.19
C LEU A 87 -0.37 -6.01 -19.04
N SER A 88 -0.51 -6.95 -19.97
CA SER A 88 0.25 -8.20 -19.95
C SER A 88 1.76 -7.91 -20.03
N LYS A 89 2.17 -7.01 -20.92
CA LYS A 89 3.57 -6.58 -21.04
C LYS A 89 4.08 -5.94 -19.73
N ARG A 90 3.30 -5.07 -19.09
CA ARG A 90 3.68 -4.44 -17.81
C ARG A 90 3.78 -5.44 -16.66
N ILE A 91 2.93 -6.46 -16.66
CA ILE A 91 3.00 -7.57 -15.70
C ILE A 91 4.29 -8.37 -15.92
N ASP A 92 4.60 -8.70 -17.17
CA ASP A 92 5.84 -9.41 -17.51
C ASP A 92 7.09 -8.60 -17.11
N GLU A 93 7.13 -7.29 -17.41
CA GLU A 93 8.19 -6.38 -16.98
C GLU A 93 8.32 -6.26 -15.46
N SER A 94 7.21 -6.38 -14.73
CA SER A 94 7.24 -6.35 -13.25
C SER A 94 7.75 -7.67 -12.69
N ASN A 95 7.36 -8.80 -13.29
CA ASN A 95 7.84 -10.13 -12.93
C ASN A 95 9.34 -10.28 -13.19
N THR A 96 9.86 -9.73 -14.29
CA THR A 96 11.31 -9.72 -14.56
C THR A 96 12.06 -8.91 -13.52
N LYS A 97 11.60 -7.70 -13.19
CA LYS A 97 12.21 -6.89 -12.12
C LYS A 97 12.19 -7.59 -10.76
N LEU A 98 11.09 -8.29 -10.44
CA LEU A 98 10.99 -9.07 -9.20
C LEU A 98 11.99 -10.23 -9.19
N SER A 99 12.16 -10.91 -10.32
CA SER A 99 13.19 -11.95 -10.50
C SER A 99 14.60 -11.38 -10.34
N ASP A 100 14.90 -10.22 -10.94
CA ASP A 100 16.20 -9.56 -10.82
C ASP A 100 16.50 -9.14 -9.36
N LEU A 101 15.48 -8.64 -8.65
CA LEU A 101 15.59 -8.33 -7.23
C LEU A 101 15.86 -9.58 -6.39
N SER A 102 15.16 -10.69 -6.67
CA SER A 102 15.38 -11.96 -5.99
C SER A 102 16.81 -12.46 -6.20
N THR A 103 17.30 -12.48 -7.44
CA THR A 103 18.67 -12.91 -7.74
C THR A 103 19.72 -12.01 -7.12
N THR A 104 19.46 -10.69 -7.06
CA THR A 104 20.34 -9.73 -6.38
C THR A 104 20.39 -9.99 -4.87
N LEU A 105 19.25 -10.29 -4.25
CA LEU A 105 19.16 -10.63 -2.84
C LEU A 105 19.92 -11.93 -2.54
N ASP A 106 19.68 -12.98 -3.32
CA ASP A 106 20.38 -14.27 -3.16
C ASP A 106 21.90 -14.12 -3.32
N THR A 107 22.34 -13.29 -4.27
CA THR A 107 23.76 -12.99 -4.49
C THR A 107 24.35 -12.23 -3.31
N ASN A 108 23.63 -11.24 -2.78
CA ASN A 108 24.07 -10.49 -1.61
C ASN A 108 24.13 -11.36 -0.35
N ASP A 109 23.15 -12.23 -0.13
CA ASP A 109 23.12 -13.16 0.99
C ASP A 109 24.28 -14.16 0.91
N THR A 110 24.51 -14.74 -0.27
CA THR A 110 25.64 -15.63 -0.53
C THR A 110 26.98 -14.91 -0.30
N THR A 111 27.11 -13.68 -0.80
CA THR A 111 28.33 -12.87 -0.64
C THR A 111 28.57 -12.51 0.82
N THR A 112 27.51 -12.15 1.55
CA THR A 112 27.58 -11.78 2.97
C THR A 112 27.92 -13.00 3.80
N SER A 113 27.27 -14.14 3.57
CA SER A 113 27.59 -15.42 4.21
C SER A 113 29.05 -15.81 3.96
N GLY A 114 29.55 -15.68 2.72
CA GLY A 114 30.94 -15.98 2.39
C GLY A 114 31.94 -15.08 3.12
N LYS A 115 31.65 -13.78 3.24
CA LYS A 115 32.47 -12.84 4.02
C LYS A 115 32.45 -13.17 5.52
N ILE A 116 31.29 -13.53 6.07
CA ILE A 116 31.16 -13.95 7.47
C ILE A 116 32.02 -15.19 7.73
N SER A 117 31.92 -16.23 6.90
CA SER A 117 32.75 -17.44 7.04
C SER A 117 34.25 -17.16 6.92
N ALA A 118 34.66 -16.23 6.05
CA ALA A 118 36.06 -15.81 5.94
C ALA A 118 36.56 -15.09 7.22
N ILE A 119 35.71 -14.27 7.83
CA ILE A 119 36.01 -13.60 9.11
C ILE A 119 36.11 -14.63 10.23
N GLU A 120 35.17 -15.57 10.31
CA GLU A 120 35.19 -16.65 11.31
C GLU A 120 36.48 -17.48 11.21
N ALA A 121 36.90 -17.83 9.99
CA ALA A 121 38.15 -18.54 9.75
C ALA A 121 39.38 -17.71 10.17
N ALA A 122 39.40 -16.41 9.87
CA ALA A 122 40.49 -15.52 10.27
C ALA A 122 40.59 -15.38 11.80
N VAL A 123 39.45 -15.26 12.50
CA VAL A 123 39.39 -15.20 13.97
C VAL A 123 39.90 -16.50 14.59
N ALA A 124 39.54 -17.66 14.03
CA ALA A 124 40.04 -18.95 14.49
C ALA A 124 41.57 -19.05 14.35
N HIS A 125 42.12 -18.67 13.19
CA HIS A 125 43.57 -18.68 12.96
C HIS A 125 44.34 -17.72 13.89
N ILE A 126 43.80 -16.51 14.12
CA ILE A 126 44.39 -15.55 15.07
C ILE A 126 44.40 -16.12 16.48
N THR A 127 43.31 -16.77 16.89
CA THR A 127 43.19 -17.39 18.21
C THR A 127 44.23 -18.50 18.40
N GLU A 128 44.40 -19.37 17.40
CA GLU A 128 45.43 -20.42 17.42
C GLU A 128 46.84 -19.85 17.47
N SER A 129 47.13 -18.83 16.66
CA SER A 129 48.43 -18.14 16.65
C SER A 129 48.76 -17.49 18.00
N LEU A 130 47.77 -16.89 18.67
CA LEU A 130 47.94 -16.30 20.00
C LEU A 130 48.22 -17.36 21.06
N VAL A 131 47.60 -18.54 20.96
CA VAL A 131 47.87 -19.67 21.85
C VAL A 131 49.29 -20.19 21.66
N GLU A 132 49.74 -20.38 20.42
CA GLU A 132 51.14 -20.76 20.13
C GLU A 132 52.14 -19.73 20.62
N LEU A 133 51.86 -18.44 20.42
CA LEU A 133 52.69 -17.36 20.95
C LEU A 133 52.75 -17.41 22.48
N GLY A 134 51.64 -17.70 23.15
CA GLY A 134 51.60 -17.91 24.60
C GLY A 134 52.52 -19.06 25.06
N TYR A 135 52.51 -20.20 24.36
CA TYR A 135 53.40 -21.33 24.67
C TYR A 135 54.88 -20.98 24.46
N THR A 136 55.21 -20.32 23.35
CA THR A 136 56.61 -19.94 23.05
C THR A 136 57.16 -18.91 24.04
N VAL A 137 56.36 -17.90 24.41
CA VAL A 137 56.71 -16.92 25.45
C VAL A 137 56.94 -17.63 26.79
N LYS A 138 56.09 -18.58 27.17
CA LYS A 138 56.25 -19.34 28.42
C LYS A 138 57.53 -20.19 28.42
N ALA A 139 57.82 -20.88 27.32
CA ALA A 139 59.04 -21.68 27.17
C ALA A 139 60.32 -20.83 27.24
N LEU A 140 60.30 -19.65 26.60
CA LEU A 140 61.40 -18.67 26.74
C LEU A 140 61.52 -18.20 28.18
N GLN A 141 60.40 -17.87 28.84
CA GLN A 141 60.40 -17.41 30.24
C GLN A 141 61.01 -18.44 31.19
N GLU A 142 60.69 -19.73 31.03
CA GLU A 142 61.33 -20.83 31.79
C GLU A 142 62.83 -20.92 31.51
N THR A 143 63.25 -20.74 30.25
CA THR A 143 64.67 -20.80 29.85
C THR A 143 65.49 -19.67 30.49
N VAL A 144 64.95 -18.45 30.58
CA VAL A 144 65.64 -17.29 31.17
C VAL A 144 65.32 -17.07 32.66
N ALA A 145 64.50 -17.90 33.30
CA ALA A 145 64.04 -17.65 34.67
C ALA A 145 65.17 -17.65 35.73
N SER A 146 66.29 -18.32 35.48
CA SER A 146 67.33 -18.55 36.51
C SER A 146 68.74 -18.80 35.94
N PRO A 147 69.45 -17.80 35.39
CA PRO A 147 70.91 -17.89 35.36
C PRO A 147 71.41 -17.61 36.79
N ASP A 148 71.73 -18.65 37.56
CA ASP A 148 72.39 -18.45 38.86
C ASP A 148 73.84 -17.97 38.63
N THR A 149 74.04 -16.65 38.67
CA THR A 149 75.34 -16.01 38.45
C THR A 149 76.15 -15.82 39.72
N THR A 150 75.63 -16.23 40.87
CA THR A 150 76.27 -16.02 42.17
C THR A 150 77.65 -16.70 42.22
N LEU A 151 77.73 -17.91 41.64
CA LEU A 151 78.94 -18.70 41.52
C LEU A 151 79.95 -18.09 40.53
N LEU A 152 79.48 -17.59 39.39
CA LEU A 152 80.34 -16.92 38.40
C LEU A 152 80.93 -15.63 38.97
N THR A 153 80.13 -14.86 39.70
CA THR A 153 80.55 -13.60 40.32
C THR A 153 81.60 -13.87 41.40
N SER A 154 81.36 -14.86 42.27
CA SER A 154 82.33 -15.26 43.29
C SER A 154 83.64 -15.83 42.71
N HIS A 155 83.56 -16.63 41.65
CA HIS A 155 84.74 -17.15 40.98
C HIS A 155 85.54 -16.06 40.25
N GLY A 156 84.87 -15.08 39.63
CA GLY A 156 85.51 -13.90 39.05
C GLY A 156 86.35 -13.15 40.09
N GLU A 157 85.76 -12.81 41.23
CA GLU A 157 86.47 -12.10 42.32
C GLU A 157 87.69 -12.87 42.85
N LYS A 158 87.54 -14.20 43.01
CA LYS A 158 88.67 -15.06 43.42
C LYS A 158 89.76 -15.10 42.36
N LEU A 159 89.38 -15.17 41.07
CA LEU A 159 90.33 -15.22 39.97
C LEU A 159 91.10 -13.90 39.83
N ASP A 160 90.44 -12.76 40.01
CA ASP A 160 91.06 -11.43 40.02
C ASP A 160 92.07 -11.29 41.16
N THR A 161 91.72 -11.83 42.34
CA THR A 161 92.63 -11.87 43.50
C THR A 161 93.88 -12.72 43.19
N ILE A 162 93.69 -13.90 42.59
CA ILE A 162 94.80 -14.77 42.18
C ILE A 162 95.64 -14.08 41.11
N SER A 163 95.03 -13.44 40.11
CA SER A 163 95.74 -12.74 39.02
C SER A 163 96.59 -11.58 39.53
N THR A 164 96.04 -10.80 40.46
CA THR A 164 96.77 -9.73 41.14
C THR A 164 97.97 -10.28 41.90
N GLY A 165 97.79 -11.33 42.72
CA GLY A 165 98.88 -11.94 43.48
C GLY A 165 99.96 -12.58 42.59
N LEU A 166 99.56 -13.16 41.44
CA LEU A 166 100.48 -13.74 40.46
C LEU A 166 101.32 -12.67 39.77
N LYS A 167 100.70 -11.53 39.40
CA LYS A 167 101.41 -10.36 38.84
C LYS A 167 102.43 -9.81 39.84
N THR A 168 102.07 -9.66 41.11
CA THR A 168 103.01 -9.21 42.15
C THR A 168 104.20 -10.16 42.30
N LEU A 169 103.97 -11.48 42.32
CA LEU A 169 105.05 -12.49 42.38
C LEU A 169 105.92 -12.52 41.11
N GLN A 170 105.34 -12.20 39.95
CA GLN A 170 106.08 -12.11 38.70
C GLN A 170 106.99 -10.86 38.67
N GLU A 171 106.52 -9.73 39.19
CA GLU A 171 107.24 -8.46 39.22
C GLU A 171 108.31 -8.40 40.33
N GLU A 172 108.01 -8.92 41.52
CA GLU A 172 108.91 -8.82 42.70
C GLU A 172 109.65 -10.12 43.03
N GLY A 173 109.33 -11.24 42.37
CA GLY A 173 109.90 -12.56 42.66
C GLY A 173 111.28 -12.82 42.03
N PRO A 174 112.05 -13.79 42.56
CA PRO A 174 113.38 -14.13 42.05
C PRO A 174 113.34 -14.63 40.60
N ALA A 175 114.37 -14.31 39.81
CA ALA A 175 114.43 -14.53 38.35
C ALA A 175 113.92 -15.90 37.82
N PRO A 176 114.26 -17.07 38.39
CA PRO A 176 113.73 -18.35 37.89
C PRO A 176 112.22 -18.50 38.11
N VAL A 177 111.66 -17.84 39.13
CA VAL A 177 110.24 -17.85 39.47
C VAL A 177 109.48 -16.88 38.55
N SER A 178 109.99 -15.65 38.39
CA SER A 178 109.41 -14.64 37.49
C SER A 178 109.25 -15.14 36.03
N LEU A 179 110.28 -15.81 35.48
CA LEU A 179 110.23 -16.36 34.12
C LEU A 179 109.22 -17.51 33.98
N ALA A 180 109.04 -18.34 35.00
CA ALA A 180 108.10 -19.46 34.98
C ALA A 180 106.63 -18.99 35.08
N LEU A 181 106.37 -17.88 35.77
CA LEU A 181 105.02 -17.34 36.02
C LEU A 181 104.42 -16.56 34.84
N SER A 182 105.23 -16.08 33.89
CA SER A 182 104.78 -15.29 32.74
C SER A 182 103.72 -16.00 31.86
N SER A 183 103.89 -17.30 31.62
CA SER A 183 102.90 -18.10 30.88
C SER A 183 101.61 -18.35 31.68
N THR A 184 101.68 -18.33 33.01
CA THR A 184 100.54 -18.58 33.89
C THR A 184 99.68 -17.33 34.04
N ALA A 185 100.31 -16.15 34.13
CA ALA A 185 99.62 -14.87 34.19
C ALA A 185 98.79 -14.60 32.92
N THR A 186 99.35 -14.89 31.74
CA THR A 186 98.64 -14.74 30.45
C THR A 186 97.42 -15.66 30.34
N LYS A 187 97.53 -16.93 30.75
CA LYS A 187 96.38 -17.85 30.78
C LYS A 187 95.28 -17.38 31.74
N LEU A 188 95.66 -16.79 32.86
CA LEU A 188 94.72 -16.31 33.86
C LEU A 188 93.99 -15.05 33.38
N ASP A 189 94.69 -14.12 32.74
CA ASP A 189 94.09 -12.95 32.07
C ASP A 189 93.09 -13.39 30.98
N THR A 190 93.39 -14.45 30.21
CA THR A 190 92.44 -15.06 29.26
C THR A 190 91.19 -15.60 29.98
N ILE A 191 91.35 -16.35 31.07
CA ILE A 191 90.22 -16.91 31.83
C ILE A 191 89.36 -15.79 32.43
N THR A 192 89.97 -14.71 32.93
CA THR A 192 89.24 -13.52 33.42
C THR A 192 88.40 -12.88 32.30
N ALA A 193 88.97 -12.73 31.10
CA ALA A 193 88.25 -12.18 29.95
C ALA A 193 87.09 -13.09 29.50
N GLU A 194 87.28 -14.41 29.48
CA GLU A 194 86.21 -15.38 29.17
C GLU A 194 85.09 -15.34 30.21
N LEU A 195 85.43 -15.25 31.51
CA LEU A 195 84.44 -15.10 32.58
C LEU A 195 83.62 -13.81 32.46
N ALA A 196 84.26 -12.69 32.08
CA ALA A 196 83.58 -11.43 31.84
C ALA A 196 82.60 -11.53 30.65
N ALA A 197 82.97 -12.23 29.57
CA ALA A 197 82.09 -12.47 28.44
C ALA A 197 80.88 -13.35 28.81
N ILE A 198 81.07 -14.40 29.62
CA ILE A 198 79.98 -15.25 30.11
C ILE A 198 79.03 -14.45 31.01
N LYS A 199 79.56 -13.58 31.88
CA LYS A 199 78.76 -12.68 32.73
C LYS A 199 77.92 -11.71 31.91
N ALA A 200 78.49 -11.07 30.89
CA ALA A 200 77.75 -10.19 29.99
C ALA A 200 76.60 -10.92 29.26
N THR A 201 76.82 -12.18 28.87
CA THR A 201 75.77 -13.01 28.24
C THR A 201 74.61 -13.28 29.21
N SER A 202 74.90 -13.46 30.50
CA SER A 202 73.86 -13.58 31.53
C SER A 202 73.08 -12.28 31.78
N GLU A 203 73.74 -11.13 31.71
CA GLU A 203 73.08 -9.83 31.85
C GLU A 203 72.12 -9.58 30.68
N SER A 204 72.49 -9.98 29.46
CA SER A 204 71.60 -9.99 28.29
C SER A 204 70.37 -10.91 28.49
N ALA A 205 70.53 -12.06 29.16
CA ALA A 205 69.40 -12.94 29.48
C ALA A 205 68.42 -12.29 30.48
N ALA A 206 68.91 -11.49 31.42
CA ALA A 206 68.07 -10.71 32.34
C ALA A 206 67.33 -9.58 31.63
N ALA A 207 67.97 -8.91 30.66
CA ALA A 207 67.33 -7.89 29.81
C ALA A 207 66.19 -8.51 28.97
N LEU A 208 66.44 -9.67 28.34
CA LEU A 208 65.42 -10.43 27.61
C LEU A 208 64.23 -10.81 28.50
N LYS A 209 64.46 -11.18 29.76
CA LYS A 209 63.39 -11.46 30.72
C LYS A 209 62.53 -10.23 30.99
N SER A 210 63.14 -9.05 31.08
CA SER A 210 62.42 -7.78 31.25
C SER A 210 61.58 -7.44 30.01
N GLU A 211 62.16 -7.54 28.81
CA GLU A 211 61.44 -7.29 27.56
C GLU A 211 60.27 -8.26 27.37
N LEU A 212 60.45 -9.54 27.75
CA LEU A 212 59.40 -10.55 27.68
C LEU A 212 58.23 -10.25 28.63
N VAL A 213 58.49 -9.66 29.80
CA VAL A 213 57.45 -9.17 30.71
C VAL A 213 56.71 -7.98 30.11
N SER A 214 57.42 -7.03 29.50
CA SER A 214 56.79 -5.91 28.80
C SER A 214 55.93 -6.36 27.63
N LEU A 215 56.44 -7.25 26.76
CA LEU A 215 55.69 -7.82 25.64
C LEU A 215 54.45 -8.58 26.11
N LYS A 216 54.54 -9.33 27.22
CA LYS A 216 53.37 -9.98 27.81
C LYS A 216 52.31 -8.95 28.24
N SER A 217 52.73 -7.87 28.90
CA SER A 217 51.82 -6.80 29.29
C SER A 217 51.19 -6.14 28.08
N GLU A 218 51.98 -5.80 27.06
CA GLU A 218 51.51 -5.19 25.81
C GLU A 218 50.47 -6.08 25.11
N LEU A 219 50.72 -7.39 25.04
CA LEU A 219 49.80 -8.38 24.45
C LEU A 219 48.47 -8.48 25.23
N GLU A 220 48.52 -8.47 26.57
CA GLU A 220 47.33 -8.44 27.42
C GLU A 220 46.49 -7.16 27.17
N THR A 221 47.13 -6.00 27.01
CA THR A 221 46.43 -4.74 26.62
C THR A 221 45.89 -4.75 25.18
N ALA A 222 46.62 -5.36 24.24
CA ALA A 222 46.21 -5.43 22.84
C ALA A 222 44.98 -6.31 22.65
N GLN A 223 44.88 -7.41 23.40
CA GLN A 223 43.66 -8.22 23.46
C GLN A 223 42.48 -7.43 24.04
N GLY A 224 42.68 -6.63 25.08
CA GLY A 224 41.59 -5.83 25.67
C GLY A 224 41.01 -4.75 24.74
N THR A 225 41.87 -4.06 23.98
CA THR A 225 41.43 -2.92 23.15
C THR A 225 41.04 -3.31 21.73
N GLY A 226 41.71 -4.29 21.11
CA GLY A 226 41.42 -4.75 19.75
C GLY A 226 40.04 -5.40 19.60
N PHE A 227 39.64 -6.22 20.59
CA PHE A 227 38.32 -6.83 20.60
C PHE A 227 37.21 -5.85 21.01
N SER A 228 37.49 -4.86 21.87
CA SER A 228 36.49 -3.85 22.26
C SER A 228 35.92 -3.05 21.09
N GLY A 229 36.73 -2.79 20.06
CA GLY A 229 36.27 -2.12 18.84
C GLY A 229 35.39 -3.01 17.95
N ILE A 230 35.57 -4.33 18.03
CA ILE A 230 34.71 -5.32 17.37
C ILE A 230 33.39 -5.43 18.13
N ASP A 231 33.41 -5.50 19.46
CA ASP A 231 32.21 -5.52 20.30
C ASP A 231 31.35 -4.27 20.05
N THR A 232 31.97 -3.09 20.04
CA THR A 232 31.27 -1.83 19.71
C THR A 232 30.62 -1.88 18.32
N LYS A 233 31.29 -2.48 17.32
CA LYS A 233 30.73 -2.64 15.97
C LYS A 233 29.58 -3.65 15.96
N ILE A 234 29.69 -4.75 16.70
CA ILE A 234 28.64 -5.76 16.85
C ILE A 234 27.41 -5.12 17.50
N ASP A 235 27.58 -4.37 18.58
CA ASP A 235 26.50 -3.66 19.27
C ASP A 235 25.79 -2.67 18.35
N ASN A 236 26.55 -1.91 17.55
CA ASN A 236 25.98 -1.00 16.56
C ASN A 236 25.16 -1.73 15.48
N VAL A 237 25.63 -2.89 15.01
CA VAL A 237 24.89 -3.72 14.05
C VAL A 237 23.62 -4.29 14.69
N LEU A 238 23.70 -4.75 15.94
CA LEU A 238 22.57 -5.30 16.69
C LEU A 238 21.47 -4.23 16.88
N ALA A 239 21.86 -3.02 17.28
CA ALA A 239 20.95 -1.88 17.39
C ALA A 239 20.29 -1.51 16.06
N ALA A 240 21.02 -1.58 14.94
CA ALA A 240 20.46 -1.35 13.61
C ALA A 240 19.43 -2.42 13.22
N ILE A 241 19.69 -3.69 13.55
CA ILE A 241 18.76 -4.81 13.31
C ILE A 241 17.49 -4.63 14.15
N GLU A 242 17.61 -4.27 15.42
CA GLU A 242 16.46 -4.01 16.29
C GLU A 242 15.61 -2.85 15.76
N ALA A 243 16.24 -1.76 15.31
CA ALA A 243 15.55 -0.63 14.69
C ALA A 243 14.80 -1.05 13.41
N GLN A 244 15.43 -1.85 12.54
CA GLN A 244 14.78 -2.38 11.34
C GLN A 244 13.59 -3.29 11.67
N ASN A 245 13.71 -4.15 12.69
CA ASN A 245 12.60 -4.98 13.15
C ASN A 245 11.43 -4.14 13.69
N SER A 246 11.71 -3.03 14.39
CA SER A 246 10.67 -2.08 14.81
C SER A 246 9.94 -1.48 13.61
N THR A 247 10.68 -0.98 12.62
CA THR A 247 10.10 -0.43 11.39
C THR A 247 9.29 -1.48 10.63
N LEU A 248 9.74 -2.73 10.56
CA LEU A 248 9.00 -3.81 9.92
C LEU A 248 7.71 -4.14 10.68
N ALA A 249 7.74 -4.11 12.02
CA ALA A 249 6.55 -4.28 12.84
C ALA A 249 5.56 -3.13 12.62
N GLU A 250 6.05 -1.89 12.53
CA GLU A 250 5.23 -0.72 12.19
C GLU A 250 4.61 -0.84 10.79
N ILE A 251 5.37 -1.28 9.78
CA ILE A 251 4.83 -1.51 8.43
C ILE A 251 3.77 -2.62 8.43
N LYS A 252 3.97 -3.69 9.21
CA LYS A 252 2.97 -4.76 9.36
C LYS A 252 1.73 -4.31 10.13
N ALA A 253 1.90 -3.41 11.09
CA ALA A 253 0.82 -2.84 11.89
C ALA A 253 0.10 -1.69 11.17
N ALA A 254 0.75 -1.07 10.19
CA ALA A 254 0.14 -0.09 9.31
C ALA A 254 -0.93 -0.80 8.47
N ASP A 255 -2.18 -0.70 8.91
CA ASP A 255 -3.34 -1.26 8.25
C ASP A 255 -3.74 -0.39 7.05
N VAL A 256 -2.84 -0.34 6.06
CA VAL A 256 -3.07 0.31 4.75
C VAL A 256 -4.30 -0.33 4.07
N GLY A 257 -4.60 -1.59 4.39
CA GLY A 257 -5.81 -2.29 3.96
C GLY A 257 -7.09 -1.61 4.43
N SER A 258 -7.18 -1.22 5.71
CA SER A 258 -8.37 -0.54 6.25
C SER A 258 -8.60 0.85 5.64
N GLU A 259 -7.53 1.60 5.37
CA GLU A 259 -7.62 2.94 4.76
C GLU A 259 -8.02 2.85 3.29
N VAL A 260 -7.42 1.91 2.54
CA VAL A 260 -7.82 1.62 1.15
C VAL A 260 -9.26 1.10 1.11
N LEU A 261 -9.66 0.20 2.01
CA LEU A 261 -11.02 -0.33 2.08
C LEU A 261 -12.04 0.77 2.43
N ALA A 262 -11.70 1.68 3.35
CA ALA A 262 -12.52 2.84 3.66
C ALA A 262 -12.66 3.79 2.46
N GLY A 263 -11.57 4.04 1.74
CA GLY A 263 -11.59 4.82 0.49
C GLY A 263 -12.44 4.17 -0.59
N VAL A 264 -12.32 2.86 -0.79
CA VAL A 264 -13.14 2.08 -1.74
C VAL A 264 -14.61 2.12 -1.35
N LYS A 265 -14.93 1.99 -0.06
CA LYS A 265 -16.31 2.09 0.45
C LYS A 265 -16.89 3.47 0.19
N ALA A 266 -16.16 4.54 0.49
CA ALA A 266 -16.59 5.91 0.20
C ALA A 266 -16.79 6.14 -1.31
N SER A 267 -15.93 5.57 -2.16
CA SER A 267 -16.08 5.61 -3.62
C SER A 267 -17.36 4.89 -4.07
N ASN A 268 -17.64 3.68 -3.55
CA ASN A 268 -18.87 2.94 -3.87
C ASN A 268 -20.14 3.66 -3.39
N ASP A 269 -20.10 4.25 -2.20
CA ASP A 269 -21.21 5.04 -1.66
C ASP A 269 -21.47 6.27 -2.58
N SER A 270 -20.40 6.89 -3.10
CA SER A 270 -20.50 7.98 -4.09
C SER A 270 -21.07 7.51 -5.44
N HIS A 271 -20.63 6.37 -5.97
CA HIS A 271 -21.19 5.79 -7.20
C HIS A 271 -22.68 5.47 -7.07
N THR A 272 -23.09 4.95 -5.91
CA THR A 272 -24.50 4.71 -5.58
C THR A 272 -25.30 6.01 -5.58
N ALA A 273 -24.77 7.07 -4.97
CA ALA A 273 -25.40 8.40 -4.96
C ALA A 273 -25.49 8.99 -6.39
N HIS A 274 -24.45 8.82 -7.20
CA HIS A 274 -24.45 9.27 -8.60
C HIS A 274 -25.47 8.50 -9.45
N ALA A 275 -25.60 7.18 -9.26
CA ALA A 275 -26.60 6.37 -9.92
C ALA A 275 -28.02 6.82 -9.56
N ALA A 276 -28.27 7.12 -8.28
CA ALA A 276 -29.54 7.66 -7.80
C ALA A 276 -29.85 9.04 -8.43
N ALA A 277 -28.88 9.97 -8.41
CA ALA A 277 -29.03 11.29 -9.02
C ALA A 277 -29.29 11.19 -10.54
N LEU A 278 -28.63 10.25 -11.22
CA LEU A 278 -28.88 10.00 -12.65
C LEU A 278 -30.29 9.43 -12.91
N ALA A 279 -30.79 8.56 -12.03
CA ALA A 279 -32.17 8.07 -12.11
C ALA A 279 -33.18 9.21 -11.90
N GLU A 280 -32.94 10.10 -10.95
CA GLU A 280 -33.76 11.30 -10.73
C GLU A 280 -33.75 12.25 -11.94
N LEU A 281 -32.59 12.50 -12.54
CA LEU A 281 -32.49 13.32 -13.76
C LEU A 281 -33.23 12.68 -14.94
N LYS A 282 -33.15 11.35 -15.10
CA LYS A 282 -33.93 10.62 -16.13
C LYS A 282 -35.43 10.75 -15.88
N ALA A 283 -35.88 10.70 -14.63
CA ALA A 283 -37.28 10.89 -14.27
C ALA A 283 -37.73 12.34 -14.51
N ALA A 284 -36.90 13.33 -14.17
CA ALA A 284 -37.19 14.75 -14.36
C ALA A 284 -37.31 15.14 -15.84
N ASN A 285 -36.49 14.54 -16.71
CA ASN A 285 -36.47 14.80 -18.15
C ASN A 285 -37.71 14.26 -18.91
N ILE A 286 -38.60 13.53 -18.21
CA ILE A 286 -39.87 13.03 -18.77
C ILE A 286 -41.02 13.35 -17.80
N SER A 287 -41.01 14.55 -17.21
CA SER A 287 -42.13 14.99 -16.37
C SER A 287 -43.42 15.03 -17.20
N PRO A 288 -44.53 14.41 -16.75
CA PRO A 288 -45.83 14.44 -17.44
C PRO A 288 -46.28 15.87 -17.80
N GLU A 289 -45.91 16.87 -16.99
CA GLU A 289 -46.20 18.28 -17.21
C GLU A 289 -45.52 18.87 -18.45
N ILE A 290 -44.28 18.48 -18.77
CA ILE A 290 -43.62 18.94 -20.01
C ILE A 290 -44.32 18.30 -21.22
N LEU A 291 -44.72 17.03 -21.11
CA LEU A 291 -45.40 16.31 -22.17
C LEU A 291 -46.84 16.82 -22.40
N GLU A 292 -47.55 17.18 -21.33
CA GLU A 292 -48.84 17.88 -21.38
C GLU A 292 -48.70 19.31 -21.91
N GLY A 293 -47.67 20.04 -21.50
CA GLY A 293 -47.38 21.38 -22.00
C GLY A 293 -47.07 21.40 -23.50
N VAL A 294 -46.29 20.43 -23.99
CA VAL A 294 -46.02 20.25 -25.42
C VAL A 294 -47.30 19.87 -26.19
N LYS A 295 -48.16 19.00 -25.64
CA LYS A 295 -49.45 18.68 -26.24
C LYS A 295 -50.36 19.91 -26.31
N ALA A 296 -50.47 20.67 -25.23
CA ALA A 296 -51.25 21.91 -25.19
C ALA A 296 -50.73 22.96 -26.18
N SER A 297 -49.40 23.08 -26.31
CA SER A 297 -48.76 23.95 -27.31
C SER A 297 -49.10 23.50 -28.73
N ASN A 298 -49.02 22.20 -29.03
CA ASN A 298 -49.37 21.66 -30.34
C ASN A 298 -50.86 21.86 -30.68
N GLU A 299 -51.75 21.70 -29.70
CA GLU A 299 -53.18 21.97 -29.86
C GLU A 299 -53.46 23.46 -30.11
N ALA A 300 -52.73 24.35 -29.42
CA ALA A 300 -52.79 25.79 -29.67
C ALA A 300 -52.28 26.14 -31.08
N HIS A 301 -51.20 25.52 -31.55
CA HIS A 301 -50.70 25.68 -32.91
C HIS A 301 -51.69 25.19 -33.97
N ALA A 302 -52.38 24.06 -33.73
CA ALA A 302 -53.45 23.57 -34.59
C ALA A 302 -54.62 24.55 -34.65
N THR A 303 -55.01 25.10 -33.49
CA THR A 303 -56.06 26.13 -33.38
C THR A 303 -55.68 27.41 -34.12
N HIS A 304 -54.46 27.92 -33.92
CA HIS A 304 -53.96 29.08 -34.65
C HIS A 304 -53.93 28.85 -36.17
N THR A 305 -53.53 27.66 -36.61
CA THR A 305 -53.54 27.29 -38.03
C THR A 305 -54.96 27.33 -38.62
N LYS A 306 -55.94 26.85 -37.85
CA LYS A 306 -57.36 26.92 -38.22
C LYS A 306 -57.87 28.37 -38.28
N THR A 307 -57.62 29.18 -37.25
CA THR A 307 -58.02 30.59 -37.23
C THR A 307 -57.37 31.38 -38.37
N LEU A 308 -56.09 31.10 -38.68
CA LEU A 308 -55.41 31.73 -39.81
C LEU A 308 -56.07 31.36 -41.14
N SER A 309 -56.48 30.09 -41.30
CA SER A 309 -57.21 29.63 -42.49
C SER A 309 -58.59 30.29 -42.62
N GLU A 310 -59.30 30.49 -41.51
CA GLU A 310 -60.59 31.19 -41.45
C GLU A 310 -60.43 32.68 -41.80
N ILE A 311 -59.43 33.37 -41.24
CA ILE A 311 -59.11 34.77 -41.59
C ILE A 311 -58.77 34.86 -43.08
N GLN A 312 -57.94 33.94 -43.60
CA GLN A 312 -57.58 33.92 -45.02
C GLN A 312 -58.80 33.70 -45.92
N ALA A 313 -59.78 32.91 -45.48
CA ALA A 313 -61.04 32.73 -46.19
C ALA A 313 -61.91 34.01 -46.20
N THR A 314 -61.96 34.77 -45.09
CA THR A 314 -62.68 36.06 -45.04
C THR A 314 -62.02 37.16 -45.88
N VAL A 315 -60.70 37.11 -46.06
CA VAL A 315 -59.95 38.05 -46.92
C VAL A 315 -60.09 37.69 -48.41
N SER A 316 -60.40 36.43 -48.73
CA SER A 316 -60.50 35.93 -50.12
C SER A 316 -61.91 36.06 -50.73
N THR A 317 -62.90 36.54 -49.99
CA THR A 317 -64.24 36.85 -50.54
C THR A 317 -64.31 38.31 -50.98
N PRO A 318 -64.75 38.63 -52.22
CA PRO A 318 -64.99 40.01 -52.61
C PRO A 318 -66.15 40.57 -51.78
N ALA A 319 -65.91 41.72 -51.16
CA ALA A 319 -66.86 42.41 -50.29
C ALA A 319 -68.24 42.58 -50.97
N PRO A 320 -69.36 42.21 -50.31
CA PRO A 320 -70.68 42.65 -50.73
C PRO A 320 -70.81 44.16 -50.47
N ALA A 321 -71.60 44.81 -51.31
CA ALA A 321 -71.82 46.26 -51.32
C ALA A 321 -72.13 46.81 -49.92
N ALA A 322 -71.45 47.90 -49.56
CA ALA A 322 -71.61 48.59 -48.29
C ALA A 322 -73.07 49.06 -48.09
N GLU A 323 -73.74 48.50 -47.09
CA GLU A 323 -74.82 49.20 -46.39
C GLU A 323 -74.20 50.24 -45.45
N PRO A 324 -74.84 51.41 -45.24
CA PRO A 324 -74.31 52.45 -44.38
C PRO A 324 -74.22 51.92 -42.94
N VAL A 325 -72.99 51.68 -42.48
CA VAL A 325 -72.70 51.38 -41.07
C VAL A 325 -73.19 52.56 -40.24
N ASP A 326 -74.13 52.28 -39.35
CA ASP A 326 -74.62 53.24 -38.36
C ASP A 326 -73.49 53.53 -37.36
N LEU A 327 -72.81 54.67 -37.53
CA LEU A 327 -71.75 55.16 -36.65
C LEU A 327 -72.30 55.87 -35.41
N SER A 328 -73.63 55.95 -35.23
CA SER A 328 -74.27 56.55 -34.05
C SER A 328 -73.78 55.96 -32.72
N PRO A 329 -73.50 54.65 -32.56
CA PRO A 329 -72.96 54.10 -31.32
C PRO A 329 -71.52 54.56 -31.03
N ILE A 330 -70.71 54.73 -32.08
CA ILE A 330 -69.33 55.22 -31.96
C ILE A 330 -69.32 56.72 -31.66
N SER A 331 -70.24 57.49 -32.25
CA SER A 331 -70.43 58.91 -31.92
C SER A 331 -70.91 59.06 -30.47
N ALA A 332 -71.87 58.25 -30.02
CA ALA A 332 -72.34 58.26 -28.64
C ALA A 332 -71.24 57.87 -27.64
N LYS A 333 -70.41 56.88 -27.98
CA LYS A 333 -69.22 56.52 -27.19
C LYS A 333 -68.16 57.62 -27.20
N LEU A 334 -67.94 58.30 -28.32
CA LEU A 334 -67.01 59.42 -28.40
C LEU A 334 -67.50 60.63 -27.59
N ASP A 335 -68.80 60.89 -27.60
CA ASP A 335 -69.43 61.92 -26.77
C ASP A 335 -69.36 61.56 -25.27
N GLU A 336 -69.56 60.28 -24.92
CA GLU A 336 -69.37 59.74 -23.56
C GLU A 336 -67.90 59.88 -23.11
N HIS A 337 -66.93 59.55 -23.96
CA HIS A 337 -65.50 59.74 -23.68
C HIS A 337 -65.11 61.22 -23.61
N THR A 338 -65.72 62.09 -24.42
CA THR A 338 -65.51 63.54 -24.38
C THR A 338 -66.10 64.14 -23.10
N ALA A 339 -67.25 63.64 -22.65
CA ALA A 339 -67.85 63.99 -21.37
C ALA A 339 -67.00 63.51 -20.19
N HIS A 340 -66.51 62.26 -20.21
CA HIS A 340 -65.57 61.74 -19.21
C HIS A 340 -64.25 62.53 -19.17
N LEU A 341 -63.74 62.98 -20.32
CA LEU A 341 -62.55 63.81 -20.37
C LEU A 341 -62.81 65.21 -19.79
N ALA A 342 -63.99 65.79 -20.03
CA ALA A 342 -64.40 67.06 -19.43
C ALA A 342 -64.62 66.93 -17.92
N GLU A 343 -65.19 65.81 -17.46
CA GLU A 343 -65.39 65.48 -16.05
C GLU A 343 -64.05 65.25 -15.33
N LEU A 344 -63.11 64.49 -15.91
CA LEU A 344 -61.75 64.32 -15.37
C LEU A 344 -60.98 65.66 -15.29
N LYS A 345 -61.17 66.54 -16.27
CA LYS A 345 -60.55 67.88 -16.27
C LYS A 345 -61.16 68.80 -15.21
N SER A 346 -62.44 68.60 -14.87
CA SER A 346 -63.15 69.27 -13.77
C SER A 346 -62.73 68.71 -12.40
N LEU A 347 -62.49 67.39 -12.26
CA LEU A 347 -61.98 66.77 -11.03
C LEU A 347 -60.50 67.09 -10.76
N ALA A 348 -59.72 67.47 -11.78
CA ALA A 348 -58.32 67.89 -11.63
C ALA A 348 -58.12 69.34 -11.15
N SER A 349 -59.19 70.15 -11.08
CA SER A 349 -59.13 71.58 -10.68
C SER A 349 -59.73 71.88 -9.29
N ALA A 350 -60.06 70.87 -8.48
CA ALA A 350 -60.49 71.04 -7.09
C ALA A 350 -59.47 70.39 -6.13
N PRO A 351 -58.94 71.11 -5.13
CA PRO A 351 -57.89 70.59 -4.26
C PRO A 351 -58.47 69.56 -3.29
N ALA A 352 -57.92 68.33 -3.31
CA ALA A 352 -58.30 67.24 -2.42
C ALA A 352 -57.03 66.69 -1.72
N PRO A 353 -57.19 66.03 -0.57
CA PRO A 353 -56.56 66.35 0.71
C PRO A 353 -55.16 65.77 0.88
N VAL A 354 -54.38 66.39 1.77
CA VAL A 354 -53.06 65.93 2.25
C VAL A 354 -53.15 64.47 2.70
N PRO A 355 -52.40 63.53 2.09
CA PRO A 355 -52.26 62.18 2.63
C PRO A 355 -51.41 62.23 3.91
N ALA A 356 -51.84 61.50 4.94
CA ALA A 356 -51.15 61.41 6.22
C ALA A 356 -49.66 61.03 6.03
N PRO A 357 -48.73 61.63 6.79
CA PRO A 357 -47.32 61.34 6.65
C PRO A 357 -47.06 59.86 6.94
N VAL A 358 -46.50 59.17 5.96
CA VAL A 358 -45.96 57.83 6.12
C VAL A 358 -44.82 57.92 7.15
N ASP A 359 -44.95 57.17 8.23
CA ASP A 359 -43.95 57.14 9.29
C ASP A 359 -42.70 56.39 8.80
N PHE A 360 -41.66 57.14 8.45
CA PHE A 360 -40.34 56.61 8.10
C PHE A 360 -39.42 56.44 9.32
N SER A 361 -39.88 56.68 10.56
CA SER A 361 -39.10 56.46 11.77
C SER A 361 -38.46 55.06 11.89
N PRO A 362 -39.08 53.94 11.48
CA PRO A 362 -38.40 52.64 11.51
C PRO A 362 -37.27 52.51 10.47
N LEU A 363 -37.36 53.21 9.34
CA LEU A 363 -36.29 53.28 8.34
C LEU A 363 -35.16 54.21 8.79
N SER A 364 -35.48 55.33 9.45
CA SER A 364 -34.50 56.21 10.09
C SER A 364 -33.76 55.49 11.21
N ALA A 365 -34.48 54.78 12.09
CA ALA A 365 -33.88 54.04 13.20
C ALA A 365 -32.92 52.93 12.71
N LYS A 366 -33.26 52.22 11.63
CA LYS A 366 -32.34 51.24 11.02
C LYS A 366 -31.15 51.89 10.34
N LEU A 367 -31.33 53.05 9.72
CA LEU A 367 -30.23 53.80 9.13
C LEU A 367 -29.27 54.33 10.21
N ASP A 368 -29.80 54.80 11.33
CA ASP A 368 -29.03 55.25 12.50
C ASP A 368 -28.32 54.06 13.18
N GLU A 369 -28.94 52.89 13.27
CA GLU A 369 -28.33 51.66 13.78
C GLU A 369 -27.18 51.18 12.87
N HIS A 370 -27.37 51.19 11.56
CA HIS A 370 -26.30 50.88 10.60
C HIS A 370 -25.18 51.93 10.62
N ALA A 371 -25.50 53.21 10.82
CA ALA A 371 -24.51 54.27 10.97
C ALA A 371 -23.70 54.13 12.28
N ALA A 372 -24.36 53.71 13.38
CA ALA A 372 -23.69 53.40 14.64
C ALA A 372 -22.77 52.18 14.49
N GLN A 373 -23.23 51.10 13.87
CA GLN A 373 -22.39 49.92 13.58
C GLN A 373 -21.18 50.26 12.69
N LEU A 374 -21.37 51.12 11.69
CA LEU A 374 -20.27 51.58 10.84
C LEU A 374 -19.26 52.43 11.62
N THR A 375 -19.73 53.22 12.59
CA THR A 375 -18.88 54.03 13.48
C THR A 375 -18.13 53.17 14.49
N ASP A 376 -18.76 52.12 15.03
CA ASP A 376 -18.12 51.13 15.91
C ASP A 376 -17.06 50.30 15.19
N ILE A 377 -17.36 49.81 13.97
CA ILE A 377 -16.38 49.10 13.14
C ILE A 377 -15.21 50.02 12.79
N LYS A 378 -15.49 51.28 12.44
CA LYS A 378 -14.44 52.26 12.14
C LYS A 378 -13.56 52.55 13.37
N SER A 379 -14.16 52.63 14.56
CA SER A 379 -13.46 52.85 15.83
C SER A 379 -12.64 51.63 16.26
N ALA A 380 -13.14 50.41 16.03
CA ALA A 380 -12.40 49.17 16.27
C ALA A 380 -11.20 48.99 15.31
N VAL A 381 -11.30 49.52 14.08
CA VAL A 381 -10.22 49.48 13.08
C VAL A 381 -9.20 50.63 13.26
N THR A 382 -9.54 51.70 13.97
CA THR A 382 -8.64 52.84 14.26
C THR A 382 -8.11 52.90 15.70
N ALA A 383 -8.52 51.99 16.58
CA ALA A 383 -7.90 51.83 17.90
C ALA A 383 -6.48 51.21 17.75
N PRO A 384 -5.42 51.87 18.28
CA PRO A 384 -4.11 51.24 18.38
C PRO A 384 -4.22 50.00 19.28
N ALA A 385 -3.59 48.90 18.87
CA ALA A 385 -3.46 47.71 19.69
C ALA A 385 -2.90 48.06 21.09
N PRO A 386 -3.34 47.38 22.17
CA PRO A 386 -2.81 47.62 23.51
C PRO A 386 -1.30 47.38 23.49
N VAL A 387 -0.56 48.38 23.99
CA VAL A 387 0.90 48.32 24.19
C VAL A 387 1.25 47.07 25.00
N PRO A 388 2.00 46.10 24.45
CA PRO A 388 2.53 45.01 25.25
C PRO A 388 3.55 45.59 26.24
N ALA A 389 3.51 45.13 27.49
CA ALA A 389 4.49 45.46 28.53
C ALA A 389 5.93 45.32 27.98
N PRO A 390 6.89 46.18 28.40
CA PRO A 390 8.26 46.12 27.89
C PRO A 390 8.81 44.71 28.10
N VAL A 391 9.10 44.02 26.99
CA VAL A 391 9.78 42.73 27.00
C VAL A 391 11.16 42.97 27.59
N ASP A 392 11.42 42.33 28.72
CA ASP A 392 12.73 42.34 29.34
C ASP A 392 13.72 41.59 28.44
N LEU A 393 14.59 42.34 27.76
CA LEU A 393 15.63 41.81 26.88
C LEU A 393 16.91 41.46 27.64
N THR A 394 16.95 41.61 28.98
CA THR A 394 18.11 41.17 29.78
C THR A 394 18.49 39.69 29.59
N PRO A 395 17.57 38.73 29.36
CA PRO A 395 17.95 37.34 29.09
C PRO A 395 18.64 37.18 27.74
N LEU A 396 18.24 37.97 26.73
CA LEU A 396 18.85 38.00 25.40
C LEU A 396 20.23 38.66 25.43
N SER A 397 20.41 39.72 26.23
CA SER A 397 21.73 40.33 26.46
C SER A 397 22.67 39.36 27.18
N ALA A 398 22.21 38.68 28.23
CA ALA A 398 23.00 37.69 28.95
C ALA A 398 23.41 36.50 28.06
N LYS A 399 22.50 36.03 27.20
CA LYS A 399 22.80 35.01 26.19
C LYS A 399 23.82 35.50 25.16
N LEU A 400 23.70 36.74 24.71
CA LEU A 400 24.65 37.33 23.76
C LEU A 400 26.05 37.48 24.38
N ASP A 401 26.14 37.85 25.65
CA ASP A 401 27.40 37.93 26.40
C ASP A 401 28.01 36.52 26.61
N GLU A 402 27.18 35.51 26.92
CA GLU A 402 27.60 34.09 27.02
C GLU A 402 28.17 33.58 25.67
N HIS A 403 27.47 33.85 24.55
CA HIS A 403 27.94 33.50 23.22
C HIS A 403 29.22 34.25 22.82
N THR A 404 29.36 35.52 23.24
CA THR A 404 30.56 36.31 23.00
C THR A 404 31.75 35.75 23.79
N ALA A 405 31.54 35.29 25.03
CA ALA A 405 32.55 34.63 25.84
C ALA A 405 33.00 33.29 25.22
N HIS A 406 32.06 32.45 24.78
CA HIS A 406 32.39 31.21 24.05
C HIS A 406 33.18 31.47 22.76
N LEU A 407 32.83 32.51 22.02
CA LEU A 407 33.55 32.87 20.80
C LEU A 407 34.99 33.31 21.11
N THR A 408 35.21 34.05 22.20
CA THR A 408 36.57 34.39 22.65
C THR A 408 37.36 33.17 23.12
N GLU A 409 36.74 32.23 23.82
CA GLU A 409 37.39 31.00 24.28
C GLU A 409 37.80 30.08 23.11
N ILE A 410 36.92 29.89 22.12
CA ILE A 410 37.22 29.16 20.88
C ILE A 410 38.39 29.81 20.15
N LYS A 411 38.41 31.14 20.06
CA LYS A 411 39.48 31.89 19.40
C LYS A 411 40.82 31.76 20.14
N SER A 412 40.80 31.68 21.46
CA SER A 412 41.98 31.42 22.29
C SER A 412 42.49 29.99 22.16
N ALA A 413 41.61 28.98 22.10
CA ALA A 413 41.98 27.58 21.89
C ALA A 413 42.60 27.32 20.50
N VAL A 414 42.20 28.10 19.49
CA VAL A 414 42.76 28.04 18.12
C VAL A 414 44.14 28.71 18.00
N SER A 415 44.52 29.56 18.96
CA SER A 415 45.75 30.38 18.87
C SER A 415 46.99 29.75 19.52
N THR A 416 46.89 28.54 20.09
CA THR A 416 48.05 27.80 20.65
C THR A 416 48.44 26.64 19.74
N PRO A 417 49.55 26.70 18.98
CA PRO A 417 50.05 25.56 18.23
C PRO A 417 50.64 24.53 19.20
N ALA A 418 50.09 23.32 19.20
CA ALA A 418 50.68 22.14 19.81
C ALA A 418 51.93 21.69 19.00
N PRO A 419 52.91 21.00 19.62
CA PRO A 419 54.18 20.66 18.99
C PRO A 419 54.01 19.72 17.79
N VAL A 420 54.79 20.00 16.74
CA VAL A 420 54.85 19.30 15.45
C VAL A 420 55.15 17.80 15.66
N PRO A 421 54.26 16.87 15.25
CA PRO A 421 54.59 15.46 15.10
C PRO A 421 55.30 15.22 13.75
N GLU A 422 56.16 14.20 13.71
CA GLU A 422 56.91 13.77 12.51
C GLU A 422 56.00 13.55 11.29
N PRO A 423 56.50 13.81 10.06
CA PRO A 423 55.67 13.75 8.85
C PRO A 423 55.20 12.31 8.59
N VAL A 424 53.90 12.09 8.80
CA VAL A 424 53.18 10.90 8.35
C VAL A 424 53.23 10.86 6.83
N ASP A 425 53.68 9.74 6.27
CA ASP A 425 53.68 9.50 4.84
C ASP A 425 52.23 9.36 4.32
N LEU A 426 51.72 10.43 3.71
CA LEU A 426 50.37 10.49 3.12
C LEU A 426 50.34 10.01 1.66
N SER A 427 51.46 9.51 1.12
CA SER A 427 51.51 8.96 -0.25
C SER A 427 50.40 7.93 -0.54
N PRO A 428 50.03 7.02 0.39
CA PRO A 428 48.95 6.06 0.17
C PRO A 428 47.55 6.70 0.12
N LEU A 429 47.36 7.82 0.82
CA LEU A 429 46.10 8.58 0.79
C LEU A 429 46.00 9.42 -0.48
N SER A 430 47.12 9.96 -0.96
CA SER A 430 47.18 10.66 -2.24
C SER A 430 46.83 9.73 -3.39
N SER A 431 47.40 8.52 -3.43
CA SER A 431 47.12 7.56 -4.50
C SER A 431 45.65 7.12 -4.53
N LYS A 432 45.03 6.92 -3.36
CA LYS A 432 43.59 6.61 -3.27
C LYS A 432 42.72 7.80 -3.65
N LEU A 433 43.12 9.02 -3.29
CA LEU A 433 42.39 10.22 -3.70
C LEU A 433 42.45 10.42 -5.22
N ASP A 434 43.57 10.10 -5.84
CA ASP A 434 43.75 10.13 -7.29
C ASP A 434 42.87 9.07 -7.99
N GLU A 435 42.79 7.84 -7.45
CA GLU A 435 41.85 6.81 -7.90
C GLU A 435 40.38 7.24 -7.77
N HIS A 436 39.99 7.79 -6.61
CA HIS A 436 38.64 8.31 -6.40
C HIS A 436 38.33 9.47 -7.35
N THR A 437 39.30 10.34 -7.63
CA THR A 437 39.17 11.44 -8.58
C THR A 437 38.98 10.91 -10.01
N ALA A 438 39.69 9.84 -10.38
CA ALA A 438 39.52 9.16 -11.67
C ALA A 438 38.11 8.55 -11.79
N HIS A 439 37.64 7.81 -10.77
CA HIS A 439 36.28 7.26 -10.73
C HIS A 439 35.21 8.35 -10.80
N LEU A 440 35.38 9.47 -10.09
CA LEU A 440 34.44 10.58 -10.12
C LEU A 440 34.40 11.23 -11.52
N THR A 441 35.54 11.31 -12.19
CA THR A 441 35.65 11.83 -13.56
C THR A 441 34.96 10.89 -14.55
N GLU A 442 35.10 9.57 -14.39
CA GLU A 442 34.42 8.55 -15.19
C GLU A 442 32.89 8.59 -15.00
N ILE A 443 32.40 8.66 -13.75
CA ILE A 443 30.98 8.83 -13.44
C ILE A 443 30.44 10.12 -14.05
N LYS A 444 31.17 11.23 -13.93
CA LYS A 444 30.78 12.52 -14.51
C LYS A 444 30.73 12.48 -16.04
N SER A 445 31.58 11.65 -16.66
CA SER A 445 31.57 11.41 -18.11
C SER A 445 30.34 10.60 -18.53
N ALA A 446 29.98 9.55 -17.77
CA ALA A 446 28.79 8.74 -18.01
C ALA A 446 27.48 9.51 -17.78
N VAL A 447 27.47 10.49 -16.87
CA VAL A 447 26.34 11.38 -16.57
C VAL A 447 26.22 12.54 -17.58
N SER A 448 27.27 12.88 -18.32
CA SER A 448 27.27 14.01 -19.27
C SER A 448 26.75 13.66 -20.67
N THR A 449 26.32 12.43 -20.93
CA THR A 449 25.48 12.13 -22.11
C THR A 449 24.01 12.38 -21.76
N PRO A 450 23.35 13.41 -22.33
CA PRO A 450 21.96 13.69 -22.02
C PRO A 450 21.06 12.58 -22.58
N ALA A 451 20.36 11.87 -21.69
CA ALA A 451 19.16 11.12 -22.06
C ALA A 451 18.03 12.12 -22.41
N PRO A 452 17.15 11.80 -23.37
CA PRO A 452 16.08 12.71 -23.82
C PRO A 452 15.11 13.05 -22.68
N VAL A 453 14.67 14.31 -22.68
CA VAL A 453 13.75 14.93 -21.70
C VAL A 453 12.42 14.14 -21.62
N PRO A 454 11.95 13.72 -20.43
CA PRO A 454 10.62 13.15 -20.30
C PRO A 454 9.58 14.27 -20.36
N GLU A 455 8.69 14.19 -21.35
CA GLU A 455 7.49 15.02 -21.45
C GLU A 455 6.60 14.84 -20.21
N LYS A 456 5.94 15.93 -19.79
CA LYS A 456 4.95 15.90 -18.72
C LYS A 456 3.89 14.84 -19.03
N VAL A 457 3.77 13.86 -18.14
CA VAL A 457 2.76 12.81 -18.22
C VAL A 457 1.37 13.43 -18.13
N ASP A 458 0.63 13.34 -19.22
CA ASP A 458 -0.79 13.69 -19.29
C ASP A 458 -1.62 12.52 -18.72
N LEU A 459 -2.36 12.78 -17.63
CA LEU A 459 -3.17 11.80 -16.91
C LEU A 459 -4.63 11.72 -17.43
N SER A 460 -4.99 12.50 -18.44
CA SER A 460 -6.34 12.54 -19.00
C SER A 460 -6.81 11.18 -19.57
N THR A 461 -5.87 10.37 -20.06
CA THR A 461 -6.12 9.01 -20.55
C THR A 461 -6.43 8.03 -19.42
N LEU A 462 -5.76 8.18 -18.28
CA LEU A 462 -6.02 7.36 -17.09
C LEU A 462 -7.40 7.68 -16.49
N GLU A 463 -7.76 8.97 -16.41
CA GLU A 463 -9.11 9.38 -15.98
C GLU A 463 -10.21 8.84 -16.91
N THR A 464 -9.97 8.80 -18.21
CA THR A 464 -10.92 8.23 -19.18
C THR A 464 -11.05 6.72 -19.01
N SER A 465 -9.93 6.01 -18.80
CA SER A 465 -9.91 4.56 -18.63
C SER A 465 -10.60 4.10 -17.34
N VAL A 466 -10.41 4.83 -16.23
CA VAL A 466 -11.13 4.57 -14.97
C VAL A 466 -12.65 4.74 -15.15
N LYS A 467 -13.07 5.71 -15.96
CA LYS A 467 -14.49 5.94 -16.26
C LYS A 467 -15.11 4.81 -17.08
N GLU A 468 -14.38 4.27 -18.04
CA GLU A 468 -14.82 3.12 -18.86
C GLU A 468 -14.92 1.83 -18.04
N ILE A 469 -13.96 1.58 -17.15
CA ILE A 469 -13.99 0.46 -16.19
C ILE A 469 -15.25 0.53 -15.33
N HIS A 470 -15.57 1.72 -14.80
CA HIS A 470 -16.77 1.92 -14.01
C HIS A 470 -18.06 1.58 -14.78
N THR A 471 -18.19 2.04 -16.03
CA THR A 471 -19.35 1.68 -16.87
C THR A 471 -19.44 0.18 -17.18
N THR A 472 -18.30 -0.50 -17.28
CA THR A 472 -18.27 -1.95 -17.53
C THR A 472 -18.71 -2.75 -16.30
N LEU A 473 -18.27 -2.34 -15.11
CA LEU A 473 -18.69 -2.95 -13.86
C LEU A 473 -20.20 -2.81 -13.61
N GLU A 474 -20.78 -1.66 -13.95
CA GLU A 474 -22.24 -1.44 -13.89
C GLU A 474 -23.01 -2.35 -14.85
N ALA A 475 -22.50 -2.52 -16.07
CA ALA A 475 -23.11 -3.44 -17.04
C ALA A 475 -23.02 -4.90 -16.58
N GLN A 476 -21.88 -5.32 -16.02
CA GLN A 476 -21.71 -6.66 -15.45
C GLN A 476 -22.62 -6.90 -14.24
N THR A 477 -22.77 -5.91 -13.37
CA THR A 477 -23.69 -5.97 -12.21
C THR A 477 -25.14 -6.14 -12.66
N THR A 478 -25.53 -5.44 -13.73
CA THR A 478 -26.86 -5.59 -14.37
C THR A 478 -27.03 -6.99 -14.95
N THR A 479 -26.02 -7.50 -15.66
CA THR A 479 -26.07 -8.83 -16.31
C THR A 479 -26.13 -9.97 -15.28
N LEU A 480 -25.38 -9.86 -14.18
CA LEU A 480 -25.45 -10.79 -13.05
C LEU A 480 -26.82 -10.79 -12.38
N SER A 481 -27.46 -9.62 -12.28
CA SER A 481 -28.83 -9.49 -11.76
C SER A 481 -29.84 -10.15 -12.70
N GLU A 482 -29.69 -10.00 -14.02
CA GLU A 482 -30.54 -10.65 -15.02
C GLU A 482 -30.38 -12.18 -15.04
N ILE A 483 -29.15 -12.70 -14.89
CA ILE A 483 -28.88 -14.14 -14.79
C ILE A 483 -29.53 -14.72 -13.52
N LYS A 484 -29.49 -13.96 -12.41
CA LYS A 484 -30.13 -14.34 -11.15
C LYS A 484 -31.66 -14.39 -11.27
N ASP A 485 -32.26 -13.45 -11.99
CA ASP A 485 -33.72 -13.33 -12.12
C ASP A 485 -34.30 -14.22 -13.24
N LYS A 486 -33.50 -14.66 -14.22
CA LYS A 486 -33.97 -15.48 -15.34
C LYS A 486 -32.89 -16.46 -15.87
N PRO A 487 -32.76 -17.66 -15.30
CA PRO A 487 -31.82 -18.66 -15.81
C PRO A 487 -32.28 -19.16 -17.20
N THR A 488 -31.43 -18.99 -18.22
CA THR A 488 -31.69 -19.47 -19.58
C THR A 488 -31.28 -20.94 -19.76
N ASP A 489 -31.83 -21.57 -20.81
CA ASP A 489 -31.98 -23.02 -21.05
C ASP A 489 -30.68 -23.85 -21.20
N ASN A 490 -29.50 -23.30 -20.89
CA ASN A 490 -28.27 -24.09 -20.70
C ASN A 490 -28.21 -24.73 -19.29
N THR A 491 -29.38 -25.05 -18.73
CA THR A 491 -29.62 -25.55 -17.36
C THR A 491 -29.44 -27.08 -17.26
N ALA A 492 -28.42 -27.63 -17.94
CA ALA A 492 -27.98 -29.01 -17.72
C ALA A 492 -26.89 -29.06 -16.62
N GLU A 493 -26.02 -28.05 -16.55
CA GLU A 493 -24.92 -28.00 -15.58
C GLU A 493 -25.36 -27.52 -14.18
N LEU A 494 -26.40 -26.68 -14.08
CA LEU A 494 -26.99 -26.26 -12.80
C LEU A 494 -27.78 -27.38 -12.10
N LYS A 495 -28.39 -28.30 -12.87
CA LYS A 495 -28.99 -29.51 -12.30
C LYS A 495 -27.93 -30.43 -11.70
N LEU A 496 -26.77 -30.54 -12.36
CA LEU A 496 -25.63 -31.30 -11.84
C LEU A 496 -25.11 -30.72 -10.52
N LEU A 497 -24.98 -29.39 -10.39
CA LEU A 497 -24.61 -28.76 -9.11
C LEU A 497 -25.61 -29.06 -7.99
N SER A 498 -26.92 -28.91 -8.26
CA SER A 498 -27.95 -29.21 -7.25
C SER A 498 -27.98 -30.68 -6.82
N THR A 499 -27.68 -31.61 -7.74
CA THR A 499 -27.57 -33.04 -7.42
C THR A 499 -26.27 -33.37 -6.69
N LEU A 500 -25.17 -32.67 -6.98
CA LEU A 500 -23.89 -32.86 -6.31
C LEU A 500 -23.98 -32.38 -4.85
N GLU A 501 -24.61 -31.22 -4.62
CA GLU A 501 -24.81 -30.65 -3.29
C GLU A 501 -25.75 -31.51 -2.44
N ALA A 502 -26.78 -32.11 -3.05
CA ALA A 502 -27.66 -33.08 -2.40
C ALA A 502 -26.96 -34.42 -2.05
N LEU A 503 -26.00 -34.86 -2.88
CA LEU A 503 -25.17 -36.05 -2.61
C LEU A 503 -24.15 -35.77 -1.49
N GLN A 504 -23.59 -34.57 -1.44
CA GLN A 504 -22.65 -34.17 -0.39
C GLN A 504 -23.34 -34.03 0.98
N THR A 505 -24.53 -33.42 1.03
CA THR A 505 -25.34 -33.39 2.27
C THR A 505 -25.83 -34.77 2.70
N ALA A 506 -26.08 -35.70 1.77
CA ALA A 506 -26.42 -37.08 2.11
C ALA A 506 -25.22 -37.85 2.68
N SER A 507 -24.00 -37.59 2.19
CA SER A 507 -22.75 -38.15 2.75
C SER A 507 -22.48 -37.62 4.14
N GLU A 508 -22.54 -36.30 4.34
CA GLU A 508 -22.32 -35.67 5.66
C GLU A 508 -23.34 -36.12 6.71
N LYS A 509 -24.59 -36.38 6.30
CA LYS A 509 -25.60 -36.97 7.17
C LYS A 509 -25.27 -38.43 7.53
N GLY A 510 -24.84 -39.23 6.56
CA GLY A 510 -24.41 -40.61 6.79
C GLY A 510 -23.21 -40.69 7.75
N ASP A 511 -22.23 -39.80 7.58
CA ASP A 511 -21.05 -39.72 8.43
C ASP A 511 -21.39 -39.28 9.86
N ASN A 512 -22.30 -38.31 10.03
CA ASN A 512 -22.78 -37.91 11.37
C ASN A 512 -23.63 -38.99 12.06
N ASP A 513 -24.45 -39.74 11.31
CA ASP A 513 -25.25 -40.85 11.86
C ASP A 513 -24.32 -42.01 12.31
N ILE A 514 -23.23 -42.28 11.56
CA ILE A 514 -22.19 -43.24 11.94
C ILE A 514 -21.42 -42.73 13.17
N LEU A 515 -21.04 -41.46 13.22
CA LEU A 515 -20.28 -40.88 14.32
C LEU A 515 -21.09 -40.87 15.63
N THR A 516 -22.40 -40.60 15.53
CA THR A 516 -23.34 -40.70 16.66
C THR A 516 -23.46 -42.15 17.14
N SER A 517 -23.63 -43.10 16.21
CA SER A 517 -23.69 -44.53 16.55
C SER A 517 -22.40 -45.05 17.21
N VAL A 518 -21.23 -44.58 16.76
CA VAL A 518 -19.93 -44.92 17.37
C VAL A 518 -19.78 -44.31 18.76
N GLN A 519 -20.28 -43.09 18.99
CA GLN A 519 -20.30 -42.47 20.31
C GLN A 519 -21.24 -43.21 21.29
N GLU A 520 -22.39 -43.67 20.83
CA GLU A 520 -23.31 -44.48 21.64
C GLU A 520 -22.69 -45.83 22.01
N VAL A 521 -22.02 -46.51 21.07
CA VAL A 521 -21.28 -47.75 21.35
C VAL A 521 -20.14 -47.50 22.35
N LYS A 522 -19.41 -46.39 22.22
CA LYS A 522 -18.36 -46.02 23.18
C LYS A 522 -18.93 -45.80 24.60
N ALA A 523 -20.07 -45.12 24.72
CA ALA A 523 -20.72 -44.90 26.01
C ALA A 523 -21.22 -46.20 26.66
N LEU A 524 -21.66 -47.17 25.85
CA LEU A 524 -22.04 -48.50 26.35
C LEU A 524 -20.83 -49.30 26.86
N ILE A 525 -19.68 -49.21 26.19
CA ILE A 525 -18.43 -49.85 26.62
C ILE A 525 -17.92 -49.25 27.94
N GLU A 526 -17.89 -47.91 28.06
CA GLU A 526 -17.47 -47.26 29.31
C GLU A 526 -18.41 -47.57 30.49
N LYS A 527 -19.71 -47.77 30.21
CA LYS A 527 -20.67 -48.20 31.23
C LYS A 527 -20.41 -49.64 31.68
N ASP A 528 -20.14 -50.56 30.75
CA ASP A 528 -19.83 -51.96 31.05
C ASP A 528 -18.54 -52.10 31.86
N GLU A 529 -17.48 -51.36 31.51
CA GLU A 529 -16.23 -51.34 32.30
C GLU A 529 -16.46 -50.85 33.73
N LYS A 530 -17.31 -49.85 33.92
CA LYS A 530 -17.64 -49.31 35.24
C LYS A 530 -18.48 -50.29 36.07
N ASP A 531 -19.42 -50.97 35.45
CA ASP A 531 -20.28 -51.96 36.10
C ASP A 531 -19.46 -53.21 36.50
N GLN A 532 -18.57 -53.71 35.62
CA GLN A 532 -17.61 -54.77 35.95
C GLN A 532 -16.65 -54.37 37.08
N SER A 533 -16.13 -53.13 37.05
CA SER A 533 -15.24 -52.62 38.10
C SER A 533 -15.95 -52.52 39.46
N ALA A 534 -17.25 -52.19 39.47
CA ALA A 534 -18.05 -52.14 40.69
C ALA A 534 -18.33 -53.54 41.25
N GLU A 535 -18.61 -54.52 40.37
CA GLU A 535 -18.82 -55.92 40.74
C GLU A 535 -17.54 -56.56 41.33
N ILE A 536 -16.39 -56.34 40.68
CA ILE A 536 -15.07 -56.77 41.18
C ILE A 536 -14.77 -56.16 42.55
N LEU A 537 -15.12 -54.88 42.78
CA LEU A 537 -14.92 -54.23 44.09
C LEU A 537 -15.81 -54.82 45.20
N VAL A 538 -16.99 -55.34 44.86
CA VAL A 538 -17.85 -56.06 45.81
C VAL A 538 -17.23 -57.41 46.15
N GLU A 539 -16.83 -58.20 45.16
CA GLU A 539 -16.19 -59.50 45.38
C GLU A 539 -14.86 -59.38 46.12
N VAL A 540 -14.03 -58.37 45.83
CA VAL A 540 -12.79 -58.11 46.57
C VAL A 540 -13.06 -57.74 48.03
N ARG A 541 -14.14 -57.01 48.34
CA ARG A 541 -14.54 -56.76 49.73
C ARG A 541 -14.96 -58.03 50.45
N GLU A 542 -15.70 -58.91 49.78
CA GLU A 542 -16.11 -60.19 50.35
C GLU A 542 -14.92 -61.11 50.60
N VAL A 543 -13.98 -61.21 49.65
CA VAL A 543 -12.71 -61.93 49.83
C VAL A 543 -11.89 -61.33 50.97
N LYS A 544 -11.78 -60.00 51.07
CA LYS A 544 -11.08 -59.32 52.17
C LYS A 544 -11.74 -59.60 53.53
N ALA A 545 -13.07 -59.70 53.59
CA ALA A 545 -13.79 -60.07 54.81
C ALA A 545 -13.56 -61.54 55.21
N LEU A 546 -13.37 -62.44 54.24
CA LEU A 546 -12.98 -63.82 54.48
C LEU A 546 -11.53 -63.93 54.96
N VAL A 547 -10.60 -63.19 54.36
CA VAL A 547 -9.19 -63.15 54.78
C VAL A 547 -9.04 -62.56 56.19
N SER A 548 -9.81 -61.51 56.52
CA SER A 548 -9.78 -60.91 57.86
C SER A 548 -10.33 -61.85 58.96
N LYS A 549 -11.09 -62.88 58.59
CA LYS A 549 -11.52 -63.95 59.53
C LYS A 549 -10.46 -65.02 59.74
N ILE A 550 -9.43 -65.09 58.91
CA ILE A 550 -8.35 -66.09 58.99
C ILE A 550 -7.20 -65.62 59.91
N GLU A 551 -7.02 -64.33 60.16
CA GLU A 551 -5.84 -63.79 60.86
C GLU A 551 -6.07 -63.28 62.30
N ILE A 552 -6.90 -63.95 63.11
CA ILE A 552 -6.84 -63.76 64.58
C ILE A 552 -6.75 -65.11 65.27
N GLY A 553 -5.51 -65.56 65.43
CA GLY A 553 -5.18 -66.84 66.07
C GLY A 553 -3.69 -67.02 66.37
N GLY A 554 -3.11 -66.12 67.17
CA GLY A 554 -1.97 -66.45 68.04
C GLY A 554 -0.58 -65.98 67.57
N VAL A 555 0.06 -65.11 68.35
CA VAL A 555 1.11 -65.41 69.35
C VAL A 555 2.50 -65.31 68.71
N ASN A 556 3.13 -64.13 68.77
CA ASN A 556 4.06 -63.63 69.81
C ASN A 556 5.53 -64.06 69.62
N GLY A 557 6.39 -63.04 69.64
CA GLY A 557 7.79 -63.09 70.05
C GLY A 557 8.77 -63.44 68.93
N ALA A 558 10.01 -62.98 68.91
CA ALA A 558 10.77 -62.03 69.72
C ALA A 558 12.17 -61.95 69.06
N ALA A 559 12.85 -60.81 69.16
CA ALA A 559 14.30 -60.60 68.91
C ALA A 559 14.77 -60.90 67.46
N GLY A 560 15.67 -60.16 66.83
CA GLY A 560 16.92 -59.56 67.28
C GLY A 560 18.01 -59.99 66.27
N GLU A 561 18.99 -59.13 66.03
CA GLU A 561 20.26 -59.37 65.29
C GLU A 561 20.26 -59.34 63.74
N GLU A 562 20.74 -58.21 63.22
CA GLU A 562 22.10 -58.00 62.67
C GLU A 562 22.73 -58.98 61.65
N VAL A 563 23.44 -58.35 60.69
CA VAL A 563 24.53 -58.83 59.81
C VAL A 563 24.14 -59.57 58.53
N GLY A 564 24.71 -59.12 57.41
CA GLY A 564 25.14 -60.03 56.35
C GLY A 564 25.10 -59.47 54.93
N GLU A 565 26.19 -58.85 54.50
CA GLU A 565 26.61 -58.88 53.09
C GLU A 565 26.59 -60.33 52.58
N ASN A 566 26.04 -60.55 51.39
CA ASN A 566 26.54 -61.59 50.48
C ASN A 566 26.03 -61.35 49.06
N ASP A 567 26.98 -60.82 48.28
CA ASP A 567 27.30 -61.24 46.92
C ASP A 567 26.91 -62.70 46.59
N LYS A 568 26.22 -62.89 45.47
CA LYS A 568 26.42 -63.98 44.49
C LYS A 568 25.43 -63.88 43.33
N GLY A 569 25.97 -63.67 42.14
CA GLY A 569 25.25 -63.86 40.89
C GLY A 569 24.83 -65.31 40.65
N VAL A 570 23.75 -65.48 39.90
CA VAL A 570 23.45 -66.70 39.14
C VAL A 570 22.91 -66.30 37.77
N GLU A 571 23.54 -66.91 36.78
CA GLU A 571 23.37 -66.78 35.35
C GLU A 571 22.23 -67.68 34.81
N VAL A 572 21.66 -67.24 33.68
CA VAL A 572 21.07 -68.01 32.56
C VAL A 572 19.85 -68.90 32.79
N LYS A 573 18.77 -68.58 32.05
CA LYS A 573 18.19 -69.53 31.06
C LYS A 573 17.41 -68.83 29.95
N LYS A 574 18.00 -68.88 28.74
CA LYS A 574 17.31 -68.79 27.44
C LYS A 574 16.22 -69.86 27.36
N VAL A 575 15.07 -69.50 26.80
CA VAL A 575 14.17 -70.43 26.11
C VAL A 575 13.76 -69.79 24.78
N GLU A 576 13.87 -70.61 23.76
CA GLU A 576 13.66 -70.38 22.32
C GLU A 576 12.18 -70.28 21.95
N GLY A 577 11.90 -69.74 20.75
CA GLY A 577 10.76 -70.23 19.96
C GLY A 577 10.10 -69.23 19.00
N ASN A 578 10.49 -69.32 17.72
CA ASN A 578 9.71 -69.19 16.47
C ASN A 578 8.81 -67.93 16.27
N GLY A 579 8.92 -67.09 15.23
CA GLY A 579 9.35 -67.27 13.84
C GLY A 579 8.13 -67.41 12.90
N VAL A 580 7.83 -66.39 12.07
CA VAL A 580 7.18 -66.35 10.71
C VAL A 580 7.08 -64.85 10.30
N LYS A 581 7.95 -64.30 9.45
CA LYS A 581 7.87 -64.04 7.98
C LYS A 581 6.73 -63.10 7.52
N VAL A 582 7.00 -61.84 7.14
CA VAL A 582 7.43 -61.27 5.81
C VAL A 582 6.22 -60.83 4.98
N GLU A 583 6.15 -59.53 4.63
CA GLU A 583 6.17 -59.01 3.25
C GLU A 583 6.22 -57.47 3.25
N GLU A 584 7.31 -56.93 2.70
CA GLU A 584 7.49 -55.52 2.34
C GLU A 584 6.76 -55.26 1.02
N ALA A 585 5.98 -54.18 0.95
CA ALA A 585 5.35 -53.72 -0.29
C ALA A 585 6.27 -52.73 -1.02
N GLU A 586 6.62 -53.13 -2.23
CA GLU A 586 7.32 -52.42 -3.29
C GLU A 586 6.54 -51.17 -3.75
N VAL A 587 7.21 -50.02 -3.80
CA VAL A 587 6.71 -48.79 -4.43
C VAL A 587 7.38 -48.67 -5.81
N VAL A 588 6.57 -48.76 -6.86
CA VAL A 588 6.93 -48.45 -8.25
C VAL A 588 6.64 -46.97 -8.52
N PRO A 589 7.54 -46.22 -9.18
CA PRO A 589 7.24 -44.88 -9.68
C PRO A 589 6.65 -44.96 -11.09
N GLU A 590 5.55 -44.24 -11.34
CA GLU A 590 5.06 -43.98 -12.69
C GLU A 590 5.57 -42.62 -13.21
N ALA A 591 5.76 -42.61 -14.52
CA ALA A 591 6.39 -41.59 -15.35
C ALA A 591 5.45 -40.46 -15.77
#